data_AF-A0A2N2P9W7-F1
#
_entry.id   AF-A0A2N2P9W7-F1
#
_cell.length_a   1.000
_cell.length_b   1.000
_cell.length_c   1.000
_cell.angle_alpha   90.00
_cell.angle_beta   90.00
_cell.angle_gamma   90.00
#
_symmetry.space_group_name_H-M   'P 1'
#
loop_
_entity.id
_entity.type
_entity.pdbx_description
1 polymer ?
#
loop_
_entity_poly.entity_id
_entity_poly.type
_entity_poly.pdbx_seq_one_letter_code
_entity_poly.pdbx_strand_id
1 'polypeptide(L)'
;MFKKKKSSDDTGQENKPQEKKKFNWIRFSLIANIILVAGIGVALASMAILHQSDTNPQFCATCHNMEPYVESYLTGNTMDSLHAKAGVQCKECHSDYDVPAEIKSGINFITGNYDKSMPQRKFGDEVCNQCHISMEYMAAQTDYLRRNPHASHWPDLKCRSCHISHDEQVDYCSQCHDNGGQRLTGAEIFPRVDNPYDKYPDTAPGSGH
;
A
#
# COMPACT_ATOMS: atom_id res chain seq x y z
N MET A 1 76.71 -67.68 19.00
CA MET A 1 76.19 -68.13 20.32
C MET A 1 75.02 -67.25 20.72
N PHE A 2 73.80 -67.77 20.60
CA PHE A 2 72.57 -67.07 20.94
C PHE A 2 72.43 -66.93 22.47
N LYS A 3 72.32 -65.69 22.97
CA LYS A 3 71.95 -65.43 24.38
C LYS A 3 70.44 -65.20 24.46
N LYS A 4 69.70 -66.20 24.93
CA LYS A 4 68.35 -66.02 25.50
C LYS A 4 68.50 -65.38 26.88
N LYS A 5 67.70 -64.35 27.17
CA LYS A 5 67.38 -63.95 28.56
C LYS A 5 65.92 -63.50 28.68
N LYS A 6 65.18 -64.33 29.41
CA LYS A 6 64.01 -64.13 30.28
C LYS A 6 62.90 -63.12 29.92
N SER A 7 61.69 -63.69 29.83
CA SER A 7 60.37 -63.07 30.03
C SER A 7 60.12 -62.77 31.52
N SER A 8 59.50 -61.63 31.85
CA SER A 8 58.56 -61.42 32.97
C SER A 8 57.77 -60.11 32.76
N ASP A 9 56.43 -60.21 32.81
CA ASP A 9 55.36 -59.22 33.10
C ASP A 9 55.44 -57.78 32.55
N ASP A 10 54.50 -57.34 31.71
CA ASP A 10 53.05 -57.09 31.94
C ASP A 10 52.78 -55.98 32.96
N THR A 11 52.44 -54.79 32.46
CA THR A 11 51.12 -54.18 32.70
C THR A 11 50.98 -52.92 31.85
N GLY A 12 50.09 -53.00 30.84
CA GLY A 12 49.67 -51.86 30.04
C GLY A 12 48.84 -50.88 30.86
N GLN A 13 49.10 -49.59 30.69
CA GLN A 13 48.19 -48.54 31.12
C GLN A 13 46.99 -48.51 30.15
N GLU A 14 45.83 -48.86 30.70
CA GLU A 14 44.53 -48.89 30.05
C GLU A 14 44.02 -47.47 29.76
N ASN A 15 43.83 -47.15 28.47
CA ASN A 15 43.12 -45.95 28.05
C ASN A 15 41.63 -46.07 28.42
N LYS A 16 41.16 -45.28 29.39
CA LYS A 16 39.73 -45.19 29.70
C LYS A 16 38.96 -44.68 28.47
N PRO A 17 37.90 -45.36 28.00
CA PRO A 17 37.06 -44.85 26.93
C PRO A 17 36.33 -43.60 27.42
N GLN A 18 36.50 -42.47 26.74
CA GLN A 18 35.60 -41.33 26.93
C GLN A 18 34.20 -41.75 26.49
N GLU A 19 33.25 -41.83 27.43
CA GLU A 19 31.85 -42.08 27.12
C GLU A 19 31.35 -40.99 26.16
N LYS A 20 31.10 -41.37 24.91
CA LYS A 20 30.43 -40.51 23.94
C LYS A 20 29.04 -40.19 24.49
N LYS A 21 28.81 -38.92 24.87
CA LYS A 21 27.49 -38.44 25.30
C LYS A 21 26.43 -38.89 24.29
N LYS A 22 25.54 -39.78 24.73
CA LYS A 22 24.46 -40.34 23.90
C LYS A 22 23.51 -39.20 23.57
N PHE A 23 23.42 -38.81 22.31
CA PHE A 23 22.55 -37.72 21.86
C PHE A 23 21.09 -38.06 22.17
N ASN A 24 20.44 -37.25 23.02
CA ASN A 24 19.08 -37.50 23.49
C ASN A 24 18.07 -37.09 22.40
N TRP A 25 17.81 -37.99 21.46
CA TRP A 25 16.97 -37.75 20.28
C TRP A 25 15.55 -37.27 20.63
N ILE A 26 15.00 -37.74 21.76
CA ILE A 26 13.69 -37.30 22.28
C ILE A 26 13.70 -35.81 22.64
N ARG A 27 14.76 -35.33 23.32
CA ARG A 27 14.86 -33.90 23.69
C ARG A 27 15.05 -33.02 22.46
N PHE A 28 15.85 -33.49 21.51
CA PHE A 28 16.02 -32.80 20.23
C PHE A 28 14.70 -32.71 19.47
N SER A 29 13.96 -33.81 19.35
CA SER A 29 12.66 -33.86 18.71
C SER A 29 11.63 -32.94 19.41
N LEU A 30 11.58 -32.95 20.74
CA LEU A 30 10.69 -32.05 21.50
C LEU A 30 11.03 -30.58 21.25
N ILE A 31 12.32 -30.20 21.33
CA ILE A 31 12.75 -28.81 21.07
C ILE A 31 12.45 -28.41 19.63
N ALA A 32 12.74 -29.28 18.66
CA ALA A 32 12.47 -29.03 17.25
C ALA A 32 10.96 -28.82 16.98
N ASN A 33 10.09 -29.65 17.58
CA ASN A 33 8.65 -29.49 17.44
C ASN A 33 8.13 -28.23 18.14
N ILE A 34 8.65 -27.87 19.31
CA ILE A 34 8.28 -26.61 19.99
C ILE A 34 8.65 -25.40 19.13
N ILE A 35 9.87 -25.38 18.58
CA ILE A 35 10.32 -24.32 17.67
C ILE A 35 9.45 -24.27 16.42
N LEU A 36 9.10 -25.43 15.85
CA LEU A 36 8.22 -25.51 14.69
C LEU A 36 6.83 -24.93 14.99
N VAL A 37 6.19 -25.35 16.08
CA VAL A 37 4.87 -24.85 16.49
C VAL A 37 4.92 -23.36 16.80
N ALA A 38 5.95 -22.89 17.50
CA ALA A 38 6.15 -21.47 17.77
C ALA A 38 6.34 -20.67 16.48
N GLY A 39 7.14 -21.18 15.54
CA GLY A 39 7.37 -20.55 14.24
C GLY A 39 6.10 -20.46 13.40
N ILE A 40 5.29 -21.52 13.36
CA ILE A 40 3.97 -21.53 12.71
C ILE A 40 3.04 -20.50 13.38
N GLY A 41 3.00 -20.47 14.72
CA GLY A 41 2.20 -19.51 15.47
C GLY A 41 2.54 -18.06 15.13
N VAL A 42 3.83 -17.73 15.08
CA VAL A 42 4.31 -16.40 14.66
C VAL A 42 3.93 -16.10 13.21
N ALA A 43 4.12 -17.05 12.29
CA ALA A 43 3.77 -16.85 10.89
C ALA A 43 2.28 -16.56 10.68
N LEU A 44 1.40 -17.32 11.36
CA LEU A 44 -0.05 -17.11 11.30
C LEU A 44 -0.46 -15.76 11.90
N ALA A 45 0.13 -15.38 13.04
CA ALA A 45 -0.13 -14.08 13.65
C ALA A 45 0.32 -12.92 12.74
N SER A 46 1.51 -13.00 12.16
CA SER A 46 2.01 -12.01 11.21
C SER A 46 1.11 -11.91 9.97
N MET A 47 0.66 -13.05 9.42
CA MET A 47 -0.26 -13.07 8.29
C MET A 47 -1.58 -12.38 8.61
N ALA A 48 -2.14 -12.61 9.81
CA ALA A 48 -3.39 -11.97 10.24
C ALA A 48 -3.23 -10.45 10.38
N ILE A 49 -2.09 -9.98 10.90
CA ILE A 49 -1.79 -8.54 11.02
C ILE A 49 -1.64 -7.91 9.63
N LEU A 50 -0.91 -8.55 8.73
CA LEU A 50 -0.75 -8.05 7.35
C LEU A 50 -2.10 -7.98 6.63
N HIS A 51 -2.92 -9.02 6.77
CA HIS A 51 -4.28 -9.01 6.21
C HIS A 51 -5.11 -7.86 6.78
N GLN A 52 -5.03 -7.61 8.08
CA GLN A 52 -5.72 -6.49 8.71
C GLN A 52 -5.22 -5.13 8.18
N SER A 53 -3.90 -4.99 7.94
CA SER A 53 -3.32 -3.79 7.33
C SER A 53 -3.81 -3.56 5.90
N ASP A 54 -3.95 -4.64 5.13
CA ASP A 54 -4.38 -4.58 3.73
C ASP A 54 -5.90 -4.34 3.59
N THR A 55 -6.70 -4.84 4.55
CA THR A 55 -8.16 -4.94 4.36
C THR A 55 -9.01 -4.11 5.31
N ASN A 56 -8.47 -3.67 6.44
CA ASN A 56 -9.23 -2.89 7.42
C ASN A 56 -8.74 -1.43 7.50
N PRO A 57 -9.50 -0.45 6.95
CA PRO A 57 -9.16 0.97 7.03
C PRO A 57 -8.93 1.46 8.46
N GLN A 58 -9.69 0.93 9.43
CA GLN A 58 -9.59 1.33 10.84
C GLN A 58 -8.27 0.90 11.48
N PHE A 59 -7.59 -0.11 10.92
CA PHE A 59 -6.29 -0.53 11.42
C PHE A 59 -5.23 0.57 11.21
N CYS A 60 -5.33 1.34 10.14
CA CYS A 60 -4.38 2.42 9.83
C CYS A 60 -4.35 3.50 10.93
N ALA A 61 -5.51 3.80 11.52
CA ALA A 61 -5.62 4.77 12.62
C ALA A 61 -4.96 4.32 13.94
N THR A 62 -4.60 3.04 14.06
CA THR A 62 -3.97 2.50 15.28
C THR A 62 -2.46 2.78 15.35
N CYS A 63 -1.82 3.00 14.19
CA CYS A 63 -0.37 3.11 14.08
C CYS A 63 0.11 4.48 13.61
N HIS A 64 -0.77 5.35 13.07
CA HIS A 64 -0.44 6.73 12.69
C HIS A 64 -1.70 7.62 12.64
N ASN A 65 -1.52 8.93 12.48
CA ASN A 65 -2.63 9.91 12.46
C ASN A 65 -3.45 9.83 11.17
N MET A 66 -4.26 8.77 11.02
CA MET A 66 -5.11 8.53 9.84
C MET A 66 -6.59 8.73 10.02
N GLU A 67 -7.05 8.93 11.25
CA GLU A 67 -8.50 8.99 11.57
C GLU A 67 -9.29 9.86 10.57
N PRO A 68 -8.86 11.09 10.23
CA PRO A 68 -9.62 11.94 9.29
C PRO A 68 -9.71 11.35 7.87
N TYR A 69 -8.64 10.68 7.42
CA TYR A 69 -8.58 10.07 6.09
C TYR A 69 -9.38 8.75 6.04
N VAL A 70 -9.44 8.02 7.15
CA VAL A 70 -10.30 6.84 7.29
C VAL A 70 -11.77 7.26 7.28
N GLU A 71 -12.11 8.34 8.00
CA GLU A 71 -13.46 8.90 7.98
C GLU A 71 -13.86 9.39 6.58
N SER A 72 -12.97 10.13 5.91
CA SER A 72 -13.13 10.55 4.51
C SER A 72 -13.39 9.35 3.58
N TYR A 73 -12.59 8.30 3.69
CA TYR A 73 -12.72 7.09 2.88
C TYR A 73 -14.05 6.35 3.14
N LEU A 74 -14.43 6.19 4.41
CA LEU A 74 -15.64 5.42 4.77
C LEU A 74 -16.94 6.18 4.54
N THR A 75 -16.94 7.50 4.74
CA THR A 75 -18.19 8.28 4.86
C THR A 75 -18.27 9.52 3.97
N GLY A 76 -17.15 9.93 3.38
CA GLY A 76 -17.04 11.16 2.59
C GLY A 76 -17.72 11.10 1.23
N ASN A 77 -17.49 12.18 0.48
CA ASN A 77 -17.90 12.37 -0.92
C ASN A 77 -16.71 12.66 -1.86
N THR A 78 -15.49 12.55 -1.32
CA THR A 78 -14.20 12.70 -1.99
C THR A 78 -13.85 11.44 -2.79
N MET A 79 -12.77 11.52 -3.59
CA MET A 79 -12.40 10.46 -4.52
C MET A 79 -12.10 9.12 -3.81
N ASP A 80 -11.46 9.15 -2.64
CA ASP A 80 -11.20 7.99 -1.80
C ASP A 80 -12.49 7.22 -1.43
N SER A 81 -13.58 7.90 -1.10
CA SER A 81 -14.87 7.27 -0.79
C SER A 81 -15.51 6.62 -2.01
N LEU A 82 -15.33 7.21 -3.21
CA LEU A 82 -15.80 6.58 -4.45
C LEU A 82 -15.03 5.29 -4.75
N HIS A 83 -13.72 5.27 -4.48
CA HIS A 83 -12.89 4.08 -4.60
C HIS A 83 -13.24 3.03 -3.53
N ALA A 84 -13.54 3.46 -2.29
CA ALA A 84 -14.06 2.58 -1.25
C ALA A 84 -15.34 1.85 -1.68
N LYS A 85 -16.28 2.59 -2.30
CA LYS A 85 -17.52 2.03 -2.85
C LYS A 85 -17.29 1.07 -4.02
N ALA A 86 -16.17 1.24 -4.75
CA ALA A 86 -15.72 0.33 -5.78
C ALA A 86 -14.92 -0.88 -5.25
N GLY A 87 -14.71 -0.96 -3.92
CA GLY A 87 -13.97 -2.05 -3.28
C GLY A 87 -12.45 -1.90 -3.35
N VAL A 88 -11.94 -0.71 -3.67
CA VAL A 88 -10.50 -0.42 -3.72
C VAL A 88 -10.00 -0.05 -2.33
N GLN A 89 -9.05 -0.82 -1.84
CA GLN A 89 -8.48 -0.74 -0.50
C GLN A 89 -7.37 0.31 -0.39
N CYS A 90 -7.08 0.77 0.83
CA CYS A 90 -6.11 1.85 1.10
C CYS A 90 -4.73 1.59 0.43
N LYS A 91 -4.21 0.37 0.55
CA LYS A 91 -2.88 -0.01 0.04
C LYS A 91 -2.82 -0.25 -1.46
N GLU A 92 -3.95 -0.29 -2.16
CA GLU A 92 -3.95 -0.31 -3.62
C GLU A 92 -3.50 1.05 -4.19
N CYS A 93 -3.81 2.15 -3.49
CA CYS A 93 -3.20 3.45 -3.78
C CYS A 93 -1.88 3.66 -3.02
N HIS A 94 -1.83 3.30 -1.73
CA HIS A 94 -0.65 3.39 -0.87
C HIS A 94 0.28 2.17 -1.01
N SER A 95 0.54 1.75 -2.25
CA SER A 95 1.30 0.54 -2.57
C SER A 95 2.80 0.66 -2.27
N ASP A 96 3.30 1.88 -2.13
CA ASP A 96 4.66 2.19 -1.69
C ASP A 96 4.87 1.96 -0.18
N TYR A 97 3.81 1.66 0.56
CA TYR A 97 3.84 1.44 1.99
C TYR A 97 4.00 -0.05 2.32
N ASP A 98 5.24 -0.51 2.23
CA ASP A 98 5.61 -1.89 2.52
C ASP A 98 5.75 -2.18 4.03
N VAL A 99 5.95 -3.46 4.37
CA VAL A 99 6.07 -3.92 5.76
C VAL A 99 7.16 -3.17 6.56
N PRO A 100 8.38 -2.97 6.01
CA PRO A 100 9.38 -2.10 6.65
C PRO A 100 8.88 -0.67 6.95
N ALA A 101 8.19 -0.03 6.00
CA ALA A 101 7.63 1.30 6.20
C ALA A 101 6.54 1.32 7.28
N GLU A 102 5.65 0.33 7.29
CA GLU A 102 4.62 0.14 8.32
C GLU A 102 5.23 0.01 9.72
N ILE A 103 6.24 -0.86 9.88
CA ILE A 103 6.95 -1.06 11.16
C ILE A 103 7.60 0.26 11.62
N LYS A 104 8.30 0.94 10.71
CA LYS A 104 8.96 2.22 11.02
C LYS A 104 7.95 3.27 11.46
N SER A 105 6.79 3.32 10.81
CA SER A 105 5.72 4.25 11.17
C SER A 105 5.12 3.98 12.53
N GLY A 106 4.84 2.72 12.86
CA GLY A 106 4.35 2.34 14.19
C GLY A 106 5.33 2.73 15.30
N ILE A 107 6.64 2.52 15.08
CA ILE A 107 7.69 2.97 16.02
C ILE A 107 7.68 4.49 16.13
N ASN A 108 7.64 5.22 15.01
CA ASN A 108 7.59 6.67 14.98
C ASN A 108 6.36 7.22 15.72
N PHE A 109 5.20 6.58 15.59
CA PHE A 109 3.99 6.99 16.29
C PHE A 109 4.10 6.82 17.81
N ILE A 110 4.53 5.64 18.28
CA ILE A 110 4.69 5.35 19.72
C ILE A 110 5.79 6.22 20.34
N THR A 111 6.85 6.51 19.60
CA THR A 111 7.94 7.40 20.05
C THR A 111 7.61 8.88 19.89
N GLY A 112 6.47 9.23 19.28
CA GLY A 112 6.06 10.61 19.01
C GLY A 112 6.85 11.31 17.89
N ASN A 113 7.69 10.58 17.15
CA ASN A 113 8.53 11.05 16.05
C ASN A 113 7.83 10.91 14.67
N TYR A 114 6.61 11.42 14.54
CA TYR A 114 5.85 11.41 13.30
C TYR A 114 5.50 12.83 12.84
N ASP A 115 5.31 13.00 11.54
CA ASP A 115 4.89 14.28 10.96
C ASP A 115 3.39 14.47 11.21
N LYS A 116 3.05 15.47 12.05
CA LYS A 116 1.66 15.81 12.37
C LYS A 116 0.94 16.49 11.22
N SER A 117 1.68 17.12 10.30
CA SER A 117 1.11 17.85 9.16
C SER A 117 0.62 16.93 8.04
N MET A 118 1.05 15.65 8.04
CA MET A 118 0.66 14.63 7.07
C MET A 118 0.67 15.15 5.62
N PRO A 119 1.85 15.54 5.11
CA PRO A 119 1.94 16.17 3.79
C PRO A 119 1.34 15.26 2.71
N GLN A 120 0.59 15.88 1.79
CA GLN A 120 -0.06 15.16 0.71
C GLN A 120 0.96 14.37 -0.13
N ARG A 121 0.68 13.08 -0.32
CA ARG A 121 1.49 12.22 -1.19
C ARG A 121 1.29 12.58 -2.66
N LYS A 122 2.39 12.61 -3.40
CA LYS A 122 2.40 12.85 -4.85
C LYS A 122 2.53 11.52 -5.58
N PHE A 123 1.41 10.87 -5.83
CA PHE A 123 1.38 9.65 -6.64
C PHE A 123 1.67 9.96 -8.11
N GLY A 124 2.45 9.09 -8.76
CA GLY A 124 2.55 9.08 -10.21
C GLY A 124 1.25 8.58 -10.86
N ASP A 125 1.07 8.87 -12.15
CA ASP A 125 -0.15 8.46 -12.87
C ASP A 125 -0.25 6.92 -12.98
N GLU A 126 0.87 6.22 -12.78
CA GLU A 126 0.95 4.76 -12.83
C GLU A 126 0.04 4.10 -11.79
N VAL A 127 -0.15 4.72 -10.62
CA VAL A 127 -1.07 4.20 -9.58
C VAL A 127 -2.51 4.21 -10.10
N CYS A 128 -2.92 5.30 -10.76
CA CYS A 128 -4.25 5.43 -11.34
C CYS A 128 -4.43 4.46 -12.52
N ASN A 129 -3.41 4.33 -13.36
CA ASN A 129 -3.45 3.53 -14.59
C ASN A 129 -3.51 2.01 -14.33
N GLN A 130 -3.26 1.54 -13.10
CA GLN A 130 -3.50 0.13 -12.72
C GLN A 130 -4.95 -0.29 -12.97
N CYS A 131 -5.90 0.64 -12.81
CA CYS A 131 -7.32 0.42 -13.05
C CYS A 131 -7.89 1.28 -14.18
N HIS A 132 -7.35 2.48 -14.40
CA HIS A 132 -7.83 3.45 -15.40
C HIS A 132 -7.10 3.39 -16.75
N ILE A 133 -6.26 2.38 -16.97
CA ILE A 133 -5.59 2.03 -18.25
C ILE A 133 -4.62 3.11 -18.75
N SER A 134 -5.11 4.25 -19.24
CA SER A 134 -4.30 5.37 -19.71
C SER A 134 -5.12 6.67 -19.83
N MET A 135 -4.43 7.80 -20.02
CA MET A 135 -5.08 9.10 -20.27
C MET A 135 -5.92 9.06 -21.55
N GLU A 136 -5.43 8.41 -22.62
CA GLU A 136 -6.14 8.26 -23.89
C GLU A 136 -7.39 7.40 -23.74
N TYR A 137 -7.31 6.33 -22.95
CA TYR A 137 -8.48 5.50 -22.66
C TYR A 137 -9.52 6.31 -21.86
N MET A 138 -9.11 7.05 -20.83
CA MET A 138 -9.99 7.93 -20.07
C MET A 138 -10.60 9.03 -20.94
N ALA A 139 -9.83 9.61 -21.86
CA ALA A 139 -10.33 10.54 -22.87
C ALA A 139 -11.45 9.92 -23.71
N ALA A 140 -11.26 8.70 -24.21
CA ALA A 140 -12.30 7.99 -24.95
C ALA A 140 -13.54 7.68 -24.08
N GLN A 141 -13.36 7.31 -22.80
CA GLN A 141 -14.48 7.07 -21.89
C GLN A 141 -15.24 8.34 -21.51
N THR A 142 -14.65 9.51 -21.73
CA THR A 142 -15.20 10.83 -21.37
C THR A 142 -15.45 11.72 -22.60
N ASP A 143 -15.54 11.11 -23.78
CA ASP A 143 -15.78 11.79 -25.07
C ASP A 143 -17.08 12.59 -25.14
N TYR A 144 -18.04 12.21 -24.30
CA TYR A 144 -19.33 12.89 -24.14
C TYR A 144 -19.23 14.24 -23.41
N LEU A 145 -18.09 14.55 -22.76
CA LEU A 145 -17.88 15.85 -22.13
C LEU A 145 -17.66 16.90 -23.22
N ARG A 146 -18.41 18.01 -23.14
CA ARG A 146 -18.27 19.15 -24.06
C ARG A 146 -16.82 19.62 -24.20
N ARG A 147 -16.12 19.75 -23.07
CA ARG A 147 -14.67 19.98 -23.01
C ARG A 147 -14.06 18.88 -22.16
N ASN A 148 -13.37 17.95 -22.81
CA ASN A 148 -12.82 16.79 -22.12
C ASN A 148 -11.45 17.12 -21.49
N PRO A 149 -11.31 17.13 -20.15
CA PRO A 149 -10.05 17.43 -19.48
C PRO A 149 -8.97 16.37 -19.74
N HIS A 150 -9.34 15.14 -20.10
CA HIS A 150 -8.41 14.06 -20.44
C HIS A 150 -7.93 14.14 -21.90
N ALA A 151 -8.57 14.96 -22.75
CA ALA A 151 -8.17 15.24 -24.12
C ALA A 151 -7.83 16.72 -24.30
N SER A 152 -7.01 17.26 -23.39
CA SER A 152 -6.66 18.68 -23.37
C SER A 152 -5.43 19.00 -24.22
N HIS A 153 -5.20 20.30 -24.44
CA HIS A 153 -4.00 20.80 -25.12
C HIS A 153 -2.77 20.86 -24.19
N TRP A 154 -2.89 20.43 -22.93
CA TRP A 154 -1.78 20.38 -21.97
C TRP A 154 -1.11 19.01 -22.01
N PRO A 155 0.14 18.90 -22.49
CA PRO A 155 0.75 17.61 -22.81
C PRO A 155 1.12 16.74 -21.60
N ASP A 156 1.36 17.35 -20.42
CA ASP A 156 1.88 16.67 -19.23
C ASP A 156 0.97 16.78 -18.00
N LEU A 157 -0.35 16.94 -18.21
CA LEU A 157 -1.29 17.07 -17.11
C LEU A 157 -1.38 15.77 -16.29
N LYS A 158 -1.08 15.86 -14.99
CA LYS A 158 -1.10 14.72 -14.07
C LYS A 158 -2.48 14.51 -13.47
N CYS A 159 -2.87 13.25 -13.25
CA CYS A 159 -4.17 12.90 -12.65
C CYS A 159 -4.40 13.67 -11.34
N ARG A 160 -3.36 13.68 -10.49
CA ARG A 160 -3.33 14.38 -9.19
C ARG A 160 -3.44 15.91 -9.24
N SER A 161 -3.42 16.52 -10.43
CA SER A 161 -3.56 17.99 -10.57
C SER A 161 -5.02 18.41 -10.43
N CYS A 162 -5.95 17.51 -10.73
CA CYS A 162 -7.40 17.72 -10.60
C CYS A 162 -8.01 16.76 -9.57
N HIS A 163 -7.54 15.51 -9.54
CA HIS A 163 -8.08 14.44 -8.72
C HIS A 163 -7.37 14.31 -7.38
N ILE A 164 -8.03 14.73 -6.30
CA ILE A 164 -7.49 14.67 -4.95
C ILE A 164 -8.19 13.56 -4.16
N SER A 165 -7.44 12.63 -3.57
CA SER A 165 -8.02 11.45 -2.90
C SER A 165 -8.88 11.83 -1.70
N HIS A 166 -8.30 12.56 -0.75
CA HIS A 166 -8.91 12.85 0.55
C HIS A 166 -9.30 14.33 0.70
N ASP A 167 -9.64 14.99 -0.42
CA ASP A 167 -9.99 16.41 -0.43
C ASP A 167 -10.89 16.74 -1.64
N GLU A 168 -11.37 17.98 -1.68
CA GLU A 168 -12.12 18.52 -2.80
C GLU A 168 -11.33 18.44 -4.11
N GLN A 169 -12.04 18.18 -5.21
CA GLN A 169 -11.41 18.13 -6.53
C GLN A 169 -11.08 19.54 -7.00
N VAL A 170 -10.04 19.65 -7.83
CA VAL A 170 -9.61 20.93 -8.39
C VAL A 170 -10.14 21.08 -9.80
N ASP A 171 -10.88 22.15 -10.04
CA ASP A 171 -11.22 22.60 -11.39
C ASP A 171 -10.04 23.35 -12.00
N TYR A 172 -9.09 22.59 -12.55
CA TYR A 172 -7.85 23.14 -13.06
C TYR A 172 -8.06 24.06 -14.27
N CYS A 173 -8.98 23.70 -15.16
CA CYS A 173 -9.20 24.42 -16.42
C CYS A 173 -9.88 25.78 -16.20
N SER A 174 -10.84 25.85 -15.26
CA SER A 174 -11.55 27.09 -14.90
C SER A 174 -10.66 28.17 -14.30
N GLN A 175 -9.41 27.86 -13.97
CA GLN A 175 -8.43 28.85 -13.53
C GLN A 175 -8.02 29.82 -14.66
N CYS A 176 -8.16 29.38 -15.93
CA CYS A 176 -7.77 30.18 -17.10
C CYS A 176 -8.96 30.52 -18.00
N HIS A 177 -9.88 29.57 -18.20
CA HIS A 177 -11.02 29.73 -19.09
C HIS A 177 -12.20 28.91 -18.58
N ASP A 178 -13.42 29.28 -18.96
CA ASP A 178 -14.59 28.44 -18.70
C ASP A 178 -14.32 26.98 -19.16
N ASN A 179 -14.62 25.99 -18.32
CA ASN A 179 -14.32 24.59 -18.62
C ASN A 179 -15.52 23.83 -19.20
N GLY A 180 -16.64 24.52 -19.50
CA GLY A 180 -17.86 23.88 -20.00
C GLY A 180 -18.63 23.12 -18.92
N GLY A 181 -18.46 23.48 -17.65
CA GLY A 181 -19.28 22.99 -16.53
C GLY A 181 -18.94 21.57 -16.08
N GLN A 182 -17.65 21.29 -15.92
CA GLN A 182 -17.21 19.98 -15.44
C GLN A 182 -17.80 19.67 -14.06
N ARG A 183 -18.41 18.50 -13.91
CA ARG A 183 -18.92 18.02 -12.62
C ARG A 183 -17.79 17.46 -11.77
N LEU A 184 -17.62 18.00 -10.56
CA LEU A 184 -16.70 17.49 -9.55
C LEU A 184 -17.41 16.53 -8.58
N THR A 185 -16.65 15.72 -7.85
CA THR A 185 -17.21 14.81 -6.84
C THR A 185 -17.95 15.60 -5.76
N GLY A 186 -19.11 15.11 -5.32
CA GLY A 186 -19.97 15.80 -4.36
C GLY A 186 -20.92 16.84 -4.96
N ALA A 187 -20.75 17.25 -6.22
CA ALA A 187 -21.70 18.09 -6.93
C ALA A 187 -22.94 17.30 -7.39
N GLU A 188 -24.02 18.02 -7.70
CA GLU A 188 -25.29 17.43 -8.17
C GLU A 188 -25.09 16.58 -9.43
N ILE A 189 -25.68 15.39 -9.42
CA ILE A 189 -25.62 14.45 -10.54
C ILE A 189 -26.80 14.73 -11.48
N PHE A 190 -26.52 15.43 -12.58
CA PHE A 190 -27.44 15.49 -13.72
C PHE A 190 -27.24 14.28 -14.64
N PRO A 191 -28.32 13.64 -15.12
CA PRO A 191 -28.24 12.66 -16.20
C PRO A 191 -27.60 13.27 -17.44
N ARG A 192 -26.87 12.45 -18.23
CA ARG A 192 -26.16 12.93 -19.43
C ARG A 192 -27.08 13.69 -20.39
N VAL A 193 -28.31 13.20 -20.59
CA VAL A 193 -29.31 13.81 -21.48
C VAL A 193 -29.80 15.17 -21.03
N ASP A 194 -29.60 15.49 -19.75
CA ASP A 194 -30.03 16.72 -19.10
C ASP A 194 -28.84 17.62 -18.75
N ASN A 195 -27.65 17.37 -19.33
CA ASN A 195 -26.46 18.16 -19.04
C ASN A 195 -26.70 19.64 -19.41
N PRO A 196 -26.77 20.56 -18.44
CA PRO A 196 -27.12 21.96 -18.71
C PRO A 196 -26.07 22.68 -19.55
N TYR A 197 -24.86 22.13 -19.63
CA TYR A 197 -23.75 22.72 -20.38
C TYR A 197 -23.69 22.34 -21.85
N ASP A 198 -24.49 21.36 -22.30
CA ASP A 198 -24.51 20.96 -23.72
C ASP A 198 -25.04 22.09 -24.63
N LYS A 199 -25.92 22.94 -24.08
CA LYS A 199 -26.55 24.08 -24.79
C LYS A 199 -25.85 25.41 -24.55
N TYR A 200 -24.77 25.45 -23.75
CA TYR A 200 -24.05 26.69 -23.47
C TYR A 200 -23.37 27.17 -24.76
N PRO A 201 -23.66 28.38 -25.26
CA PRO A 201 -22.98 28.90 -26.44
C PRO A 201 -21.48 29.07 -26.13
N ASP A 202 -20.60 28.71 -27.07
CA ASP A 202 -19.18 29.07 -27.00
C ASP A 202 -19.07 30.60 -27.17
N THR A 203 -19.35 31.34 -26.10
CA THR A 203 -19.29 32.82 -26.11
C THR A 203 -17.88 33.35 -25.94
N ALA A 204 -16.90 32.48 -25.74
CA ALA A 204 -15.50 32.85 -25.88
C ALA A 204 -15.13 32.77 -27.37
N PRO A 205 -14.85 33.89 -28.06
CA PRO A 205 -14.14 33.79 -29.33
C PRO A 205 -12.86 33.01 -29.02
N GLY A 206 -12.70 31.83 -29.62
CA GLY A 206 -11.48 31.04 -29.45
C GLY A 206 -10.31 31.96 -29.71
N SER A 207 -9.54 32.27 -28.67
CA SER A 207 -8.29 33.00 -28.83
C SER A 207 -7.41 32.05 -29.61
N GLY A 208 -7.27 32.32 -30.91
CA GLY A 208 -6.35 31.62 -31.77
C GLY A 208 -4.97 31.65 -31.13
N HIS A 209 -4.54 30.49 -30.66
CA HIS A 209 -3.19 30.18 -30.27
C HIS A 209 -2.77 28.95 -31.05
#